data_AF-A0A269THF7-F1
#
_entry.id   AF-A0A269THF7-F1
#
_cell.length_a   1.000
_cell.length_b   1.000
_cell.length_c   1.000
_cell.angle_alpha   90.00
_cell.angle_beta   90.00
_cell.angle_gamma   90.00
#
_symmetry.space_group_name_H-M   'P 1'
#
loop_
_entity.id
_entity.type
_entity.pdbx_description
1 polymer ?
#
loop_
_entity_poly.entity_id
_entity_poly.type
_entity_poly.pdbx_seq_one_letter_code
_entity_poly.pdbx_strand_id
1 'polypeptide(L)'
;MKKIKKLGIALGASLAAATTLTVIACSTTPAPEPTKPANKIVFATAQSEVYPLTIALNKLVPLYNEQQKGTTDFLEVELQNSKVSKATSESQLGANTISAFETNSNVANLLLGNKGTAFLINQYGKLLDLSKSEIKPGIFPTKILNGHNKLPGQSIDANKIYNIPFDVTDVDSLAFNLDIMWKLFTIIKGAGGAVDETTDLYKSAQKASTTGHDGIPANSLFSIIEAKSSDAFKDYTVNADTFKSIKSAQDFAKKVFENVKFQDDKITKDMTDARIFALDYQQDTLFKDINNRLNGKFLWDLKATAESDKKKGASVIDFSFKTDTNIATQFKTVWDEYMANNLQTELKTIDSDKKSFFSVQYMSNNNQWASWEMRKYNAAFTYVAAVGIEQSILSPTSIAFFDGKNSDDKANWAHYEDIEHHPQVMLSTNQLNAKTYLEGGSSLIAITKNDVEDKATIKFLNWLYKGKVKVDKLDGSGKEDISVNDFIIRESGYIIPTSENLTQAKVTELKTSLDTLNTEIKTLNDKTDKTDAEKTKLNKLITRRSYTKTAYISLLSLMKFIESSDVHLLNFAVDKTASEIANKIAGLMLETTKEGGSKITGDKAFEEISKLVK
;
A
#
# COMPACT_ATOMS: atom_id res chain seq x y z
N MET A 1 9.63 -43.70 28.54
CA MET A 1 10.03 -44.89 27.74
C MET A 1 9.13 -45.01 26.52
N LYS A 2 9.68 -45.54 25.43
CA LYS A 2 9.15 -45.70 24.06
C LYS A 2 9.20 -44.45 23.16
N LYS A 3 10.18 -44.51 22.26
CA LYS A 3 10.52 -43.60 21.15
C LYS A 3 9.59 -43.83 19.96
N ILE A 4 9.21 -42.78 19.23
CA ILE A 4 8.84 -42.88 17.81
C ILE A 4 9.59 -41.79 17.03
N LYS A 5 10.03 -42.20 15.84
CA LYS A 5 11.12 -41.70 14.99
C LYS A 5 10.77 -40.41 14.25
N LYS A 6 11.75 -39.50 14.18
CA LYS A 6 11.89 -38.49 13.12
C LYS A 6 12.47 -39.18 11.88
N LEU A 7 11.90 -38.94 10.70
CA LEU A 7 12.52 -39.24 9.41
C LEU A 7 12.78 -37.91 8.70
N GLY A 8 14.05 -37.53 8.62
CA GLY A 8 14.55 -36.58 7.63
C GLY A 8 15.32 -37.37 6.58
N ILE A 9 15.19 -36.98 5.31
CA ILE A 9 16.06 -37.46 4.24
C ILE A 9 16.67 -36.23 3.57
N ALA A 10 17.98 -36.16 3.65
CA ALA A 10 18.84 -35.22 2.96
C ALA A 10 19.32 -35.82 1.62
N LEU A 11 19.43 -34.94 0.63
CA LEU A 11 20.47 -34.83 -0.42
C LEU A 11 21.31 -36.07 -0.80
N GLY A 12 21.43 -36.31 -2.11
CA GLY A 12 22.74 -36.58 -2.70
C GLY A 12 22.81 -37.46 -3.95
N ALA A 13 23.45 -36.89 -4.96
CA ALA A 13 24.34 -37.52 -5.95
C ALA A 13 23.81 -37.94 -7.34
N SER A 14 24.44 -37.27 -8.30
CA SER A 14 24.60 -37.46 -9.74
C SER A 14 25.00 -38.86 -10.21
N LEU A 15 24.54 -39.22 -11.41
CA LEU A 15 25.22 -40.17 -12.30
C LEU A 15 25.07 -39.72 -13.76
N ALA A 16 26.20 -39.37 -14.36
CA ALA A 16 26.36 -39.25 -15.80
C ALA A 16 26.48 -40.65 -16.41
N ALA A 17 25.84 -40.88 -17.56
CA ALA A 17 26.14 -41.99 -18.43
C ALA A 17 26.16 -41.49 -19.88
N ALA A 18 27.33 -41.62 -20.51
CA ALA A 18 27.57 -41.42 -21.92
C ALA A 18 27.13 -42.66 -22.72
N THR A 19 26.67 -42.44 -23.96
CA THR A 19 26.67 -43.31 -25.17
C THR A 19 25.59 -42.75 -26.11
N THR A 20 25.71 -42.59 -27.43
CA THR A 20 26.68 -42.98 -28.46
C THR A 20 26.51 -42.01 -29.62
N LEU A 21 27.61 -41.64 -30.29
CA LEU A 21 27.61 -40.95 -31.58
C LEU A 21 27.18 -41.92 -32.68
N THR A 22 26.10 -41.60 -33.39
CA THR A 22 25.83 -42.10 -34.74
C THR A 22 25.91 -40.94 -35.72
N VAL A 23 26.96 -40.95 -36.54
CA VAL A 23 27.12 -40.10 -37.71
C VAL A 23 26.19 -40.63 -38.80
N ILE A 24 25.20 -39.85 -39.20
CA ILE A 24 24.51 -40.02 -40.49
C ILE A 24 24.68 -38.73 -41.28
N ALA A 25 25.18 -38.91 -42.50
CA ALA A 25 25.60 -37.89 -43.44
C ALA A 25 24.44 -37.06 -44.00
N CYS A 26 24.81 -35.87 -44.48
CA CYS A 26 24.02 -34.81 -45.08
C CYS A 26 22.88 -35.26 -46.02
N SER A 27 21.66 -34.78 -45.73
CA SER A 27 20.75 -34.31 -46.78
C SER A 27 20.46 -32.83 -46.52
N THR A 28 20.84 -32.00 -47.48
CA THR A 28 20.70 -30.55 -47.45
C THR A 28 19.23 -30.16 -47.56
N THR A 29 18.60 -29.95 -46.41
CA THR A 29 17.42 -29.08 -46.30
C THR A 29 17.87 -27.91 -45.44
N PRO A 30 17.69 -26.64 -45.86
CA PRO A 30 17.97 -25.52 -44.97
C PRO A 30 17.20 -25.77 -43.69
N ALA A 31 17.92 -25.85 -42.56
CA ALA A 31 17.27 -25.76 -41.27
C ALA A 31 16.40 -24.49 -41.32
N PRO A 32 15.12 -24.54 -40.90
CA PRO A 32 14.38 -23.31 -40.68
C PRO A 32 15.28 -22.44 -39.82
N GLU A 33 15.53 -21.21 -40.27
CA GLU A 33 16.27 -20.24 -39.48
C GLU A 33 15.77 -20.34 -38.04
N PRO A 34 16.66 -20.33 -37.02
CA PRO A 34 16.19 -20.22 -35.65
C PRO A 34 15.29 -18.99 -35.64
N THR A 35 13.99 -19.19 -35.40
CA THR A 35 13.04 -18.11 -35.28
C THR A 35 13.63 -17.15 -34.28
N LYS A 36 14.07 -15.99 -34.79
CA LYS A 36 14.61 -14.91 -33.97
C LYS A 36 13.65 -14.77 -32.80
N PRO A 37 14.11 -14.89 -31.53
CA PRO A 37 13.20 -14.77 -30.39
C PRO A 37 12.39 -13.49 -30.64
N ALA A 38 11.06 -13.61 -30.65
CA ALA A 38 10.20 -12.51 -31.03
C ALA A 38 10.63 -11.27 -30.22
N ASN A 39 10.93 -10.16 -30.90
CA ASN A 39 11.21 -8.91 -30.20
C ASN A 39 9.95 -8.56 -29.39
N LYS A 40 10.09 -8.45 -28.07
CA LYS A 40 8.99 -8.16 -27.13
C LYS A 40 9.38 -7.00 -26.24
N ILE A 41 8.38 -6.26 -25.76
CA ILE A 41 8.55 -5.28 -24.69
C ILE A 41 8.39 -5.99 -23.36
N VAL A 42 9.47 -6.07 -22.58
CA VAL A 42 9.41 -6.61 -21.21
C VAL A 42 9.05 -5.50 -20.25
N PHE A 43 7.94 -5.66 -19.53
CA PHE A 43 7.52 -4.81 -18.43
C PHE A 43 7.70 -5.57 -17.11
N ALA A 44 8.69 -5.21 -16.31
CA ALA A 44 9.01 -5.91 -15.07
C ALA A 44 8.54 -5.17 -13.82
N THR A 45 8.10 -5.92 -12.81
CA THR A 45 7.70 -5.42 -11.49
C THR A 45 8.24 -6.30 -10.37
N ALA A 46 8.44 -5.70 -9.18
CA ALA A 46 8.74 -6.41 -7.94
C ALA A 46 7.48 -6.84 -7.17
N GLN A 47 6.30 -6.45 -7.65
CA GLN A 47 5.03 -6.86 -7.07
C GLN A 47 4.70 -8.31 -7.47
N SER A 48 4.11 -9.06 -6.53
CA SER A 48 3.55 -10.39 -6.82
C SER A 48 2.18 -10.30 -7.50
N GLU A 49 1.69 -11.43 -7.99
CA GLU A 49 0.40 -11.57 -8.69
C GLU A 49 -0.83 -11.23 -7.84
N VAL A 50 -0.69 -11.18 -6.52
CA VAL A 50 -1.79 -10.88 -5.59
C VAL A 50 -1.99 -9.39 -5.32
N TYR A 51 -1.06 -8.52 -5.77
CA TYR A 51 -1.23 -7.07 -5.61
C TYR A 51 -2.27 -6.57 -6.61
N PRO A 52 -3.22 -5.69 -6.21
CA PRO A 52 -4.31 -5.26 -7.08
C PRO A 52 -3.86 -4.65 -8.41
N LEU A 53 -2.78 -3.88 -8.44
CA LEU A 53 -2.24 -3.33 -9.69
C LEU A 53 -1.77 -4.44 -10.63
N THR A 54 -1.02 -5.42 -10.13
CA THR A 54 -0.57 -6.59 -10.93
C THR A 54 -1.76 -7.39 -11.45
N ILE A 55 -2.84 -7.53 -10.67
CA ILE A 55 -4.08 -8.18 -11.11
C ILE A 55 -4.68 -7.43 -12.31
N ALA A 56 -4.77 -6.10 -12.24
CA ALA A 56 -5.26 -5.28 -13.35
C ALA A 56 -4.32 -5.36 -14.57
N LEU A 57 -3.00 -5.25 -14.38
CA LEU A 57 -2.02 -5.31 -15.48
C LEU A 57 -2.02 -6.67 -16.19
N ASN A 58 -2.19 -7.78 -15.44
CA ASN A 58 -2.34 -9.12 -16.00
C ASN A 58 -3.54 -9.26 -16.96
N LYS A 59 -4.58 -8.44 -16.78
CA LYS A 59 -5.73 -8.37 -17.70
C LYS A 59 -5.51 -7.34 -18.81
N LEU A 60 -4.92 -6.20 -18.48
CA LEU A 60 -4.75 -5.07 -19.37
C LEU A 60 -3.71 -5.33 -20.48
N VAL A 61 -2.59 -5.97 -20.16
CA VAL A 61 -1.52 -6.26 -21.12
C VAL A 61 -1.99 -7.18 -22.26
N PRO A 62 -2.71 -8.29 -22.00
CA PRO A 62 -3.34 -9.07 -23.07
C PRO A 62 -4.28 -8.26 -23.95
N LEU A 63 -5.08 -7.36 -23.37
CA LEU A 63 -5.99 -6.50 -24.14
C LEU A 63 -5.23 -5.54 -25.05
N TYR A 64 -4.13 -4.93 -24.58
CA TYR A 64 -3.23 -4.15 -25.44
C TYR A 64 -2.69 -4.99 -26.60
N ASN A 65 -2.14 -6.17 -26.29
CA ASN A 65 -1.53 -7.06 -27.26
C ASN A 65 -2.52 -7.50 -28.36
N GLU A 66 -3.77 -7.75 -28.00
CA GLU A 66 -4.83 -8.09 -28.94
C GLU A 66 -5.24 -6.87 -29.78
N GLN A 67 -5.52 -5.74 -29.14
CA GLN A 67 -6.07 -4.55 -29.80
C GLN A 67 -5.08 -3.81 -30.69
N GLN A 68 -3.79 -3.84 -30.35
CA GLN A 68 -2.74 -3.11 -31.08
C GLN A 68 -1.98 -3.99 -32.07
N LYS A 69 -2.30 -5.28 -32.16
CA LYS A 69 -1.65 -6.22 -33.07
C LYS A 69 -1.74 -5.75 -34.52
N GLY A 70 -0.62 -5.76 -35.22
CA GLY A 70 -0.55 -5.40 -36.65
C GLY A 70 -0.60 -3.89 -36.93
N THR A 71 -0.64 -3.04 -35.89
CA THR A 71 -0.51 -1.60 -36.05
C THR A 71 0.97 -1.18 -36.09
N THR A 72 1.28 -0.02 -36.66
CA THR A 72 2.65 0.51 -36.73
C THR A 72 3.30 0.60 -35.35
N ASP A 73 4.60 0.29 -35.29
CA ASP A 73 5.43 0.26 -34.07
C ASP A 73 4.92 -0.70 -32.99
N PHE A 74 4.12 -1.71 -33.33
CA PHE A 74 3.68 -2.72 -32.37
C PHE A 74 4.76 -3.78 -32.12
N LEU A 75 5.03 -4.05 -30.83
CA LEU A 75 5.60 -5.29 -30.34
C LEU A 75 4.73 -5.82 -29.18
N GLU A 76 4.69 -7.13 -29.02
CA GLU A 76 4.00 -7.79 -27.91
C GLU A 76 4.65 -7.37 -26.58
N VAL A 77 3.82 -7.03 -25.61
CA VAL A 77 4.23 -6.69 -24.24
C VAL A 77 4.12 -7.93 -23.36
N GLU A 78 5.16 -8.23 -22.59
CA GLU A 78 5.20 -9.29 -21.60
C GLU A 78 5.35 -8.67 -20.20
N LEU A 79 4.39 -8.95 -19.31
CA LEU A 79 4.48 -8.55 -17.91
C LEU A 79 5.23 -9.61 -17.10
N GLN A 80 6.30 -9.19 -16.42
CA GLN A 80 7.12 -10.04 -15.54
C GLN A 80 6.97 -9.61 -14.09
N ASN A 81 6.21 -10.39 -13.31
CA ASN A 81 6.04 -10.16 -11.87
C ASN A 81 7.27 -10.64 -11.06
N SER A 82 7.22 -10.47 -9.73
CA SER A 82 8.32 -10.83 -8.81
C SER A 82 8.84 -12.27 -8.93
N LYS A 83 8.00 -13.23 -9.32
CA LYS A 83 8.43 -14.63 -9.55
C LYS A 83 9.39 -14.73 -10.73
N VAL A 84 9.22 -13.90 -11.75
CA VAL A 84 10.04 -13.88 -12.97
C VAL A 84 11.20 -12.91 -12.82
N SER A 85 10.94 -11.68 -12.36
CA SER A 85 11.95 -10.63 -12.18
C SER A 85 12.94 -10.91 -11.03
N LYS A 86 12.57 -11.82 -10.11
CA LYS A 86 13.34 -12.17 -8.90
C LYS A 86 13.60 -10.98 -7.96
N ALA A 87 12.84 -9.90 -8.10
CA ALA A 87 12.91 -8.74 -7.23
C ALA A 87 11.77 -8.80 -6.20
N THR A 88 12.09 -8.50 -4.94
CA THR A 88 11.12 -8.41 -3.83
C THR A 88 10.81 -6.97 -3.44
N SER A 89 11.52 -6.00 -4.01
CA SER A 89 11.29 -4.56 -3.86
C SER A 89 11.71 -3.81 -5.12
N GLU A 90 11.20 -2.60 -5.29
CA GLU A 90 11.58 -1.73 -6.40
C GLU A 90 13.05 -1.34 -6.38
N SER A 91 13.61 -1.12 -5.18
CA SER A 91 15.04 -0.86 -4.99
C SER A 91 15.89 -2.05 -5.46
N GLN A 92 15.46 -3.28 -5.16
CA GLN A 92 16.12 -4.49 -5.65
C GLN A 92 15.95 -4.65 -7.17
N LEU A 93 14.79 -4.31 -7.73
CA LEU A 93 14.56 -4.32 -9.18
C LEU A 93 15.50 -3.34 -9.90
N GLY A 94 15.66 -2.13 -9.36
CA GLY A 94 16.64 -1.16 -9.83
C GLY A 94 18.06 -1.69 -9.75
N ALA A 95 18.48 -2.24 -8.61
CA ALA A 95 19.82 -2.80 -8.42
C ALA A 95 20.12 -3.97 -9.38
N ASN A 96 19.16 -4.89 -9.59
CA ASN A 96 19.27 -5.98 -10.55
C ASN A 96 19.47 -5.44 -11.98
N THR A 97 18.75 -4.37 -12.33
CA THR A 97 18.87 -3.72 -13.65
C THR A 97 20.25 -3.09 -13.86
N ILE A 98 20.79 -2.40 -12.84
CA ILE A 98 22.14 -1.83 -12.89
C ILE A 98 23.19 -2.94 -13.05
N SER A 99 23.06 -4.02 -12.29
CA SER A 99 23.98 -5.16 -12.37
C SER A 99 23.98 -5.76 -13.78
N ALA A 100 22.81 -5.87 -14.41
CA ALA A 100 22.68 -6.34 -15.78
C ALA A 100 23.29 -5.39 -16.83
N PHE A 101 23.26 -4.06 -16.61
CA PHE A 101 24.00 -3.12 -17.47
C PHE A 101 25.52 -3.34 -17.38
N GLU A 102 26.05 -3.60 -16.20
CA GLU A 102 27.48 -3.82 -15.97
C GLU A 102 27.98 -5.13 -16.59
N THR A 103 27.12 -6.14 -16.64
CA THR A 103 27.43 -7.45 -17.25
C THR A 103 26.98 -7.57 -18.71
N ASN A 104 26.54 -6.48 -19.35
CA ASN A 104 25.99 -6.47 -20.71
C ASN A 104 24.86 -7.51 -20.93
N SER A 105 24.08 -7.78 -19.89
CA SER A 105 22.94 -8.70 -19.93
C SER A 105 21.67 -7.99 -20.39
N ASN A 106 20.67 -8.78 -20.83
CA ASN A 106 19.39 -8.20 -21.21
C ASN A 106 18.66 -7.62 -19.97
N VAL A 107 18.02 -6.48 -20.15
CA VAL A 107 17.18 -5.81 -19.15
C VAL A 107 15.76 -5.60 -19.67
N ALA A 108 14.81 -5.32 -18.79
CA ALA A 108 13.45 -4.94 -19.21
C ALA A 108 13.44 -3.61 -19.99
N ASN A 109 12.40 -3.41 -20.79
CA ASN A 109 12.14 -2.14 -21.49
C ASN A 109 11.44 -1.13 -20.57
N LEU A 110 10.63 -1.64 -19.65
CA LEU A 110 9.84 -0.86 -18.71
C LEU A 110 9.92 -1.48 -17.32
N LEU A 111 10.12 -0.67 -16.30
CA LEU A 111 10.09 -1.08 -14.90
C LEU A 111 8.96 -0.37 -14.16
N LEU A 112 8.28 -1.11 -13.28
CA LEU A 112 7.51 -0.52 -12.19
C LEU A 112 8.48 -0.28 -11.03
N GLY A 113 8.81 0.98 -10.77
CA GLY A 113 9.83 1.37 -9.80
C GLY A 113 9.62 2.76 -9.22
N ASN A 114 10.68 3.35 -8.68
CA ASN A 114 10.62 4.65 -8.03
C ASN A 114 11.71 5.62 -8.50
N LYS A 115 11.71 6.81 -7.89
CA LYS A 115 12.68 7.88 -8.15
C LYS A 115 14.14 7.45 -7.98
N GLY A 116 14.44 6.58 -7.00
CA GLY A 116 15.78 6.02 -6.81
C GLY A 116 16.21 5.17 -8.00
N THR A 117 15.34 4.30 -8.49
CA THR A 117 15.56 3.51 -9.71
C THR A 117 15.78 4.38 -10.94
N ALA A 118 14.97 5.43 -11.13
CA ALA A 118 15.14 6.39 -12.22
C ALA A 118 16.54 7.05 -12.18
N PHE A 119 16.96 7.51 -11.00
CA PHE A 119 18.27 8.15 -10.82
C PHE A 119 19.42 7.19 -11.16
N LEU A 120 19.38 5.96 -10.64
CA LEU A 120 20.41 4.96 -10.91
C LEU A 120 20.53 4.65 -12.41
N ILE A 121 19.41 4.47 -13.11
CA ILE A 121 19.41 4.19 -14.56
C ILE A 121 19.92 5.40 -15.35
N ASN A 122 19.57 6.63 -14.92
CA ASN A 122 20.06 7.86 -15.56
C ASN A 122 21.58 8.01 -15.49
N GLN A 123 22.24 7.52 -14.43
CA GLN A 123 23.71 7.55 -14.33
C GLN A 123 24.41 6.77 -15.46
N TYR A 124 23.73 5.80 -16.08
CA TYR A 124 24.22 5.03 -17.22
C TYR A 124 23.76 5.62 -18.57
N GLY A 125 23.00 6.72 -18.56
CA GLY A 125 22.42 7.31 -19.78
C GLY A 125 21.45 6.37 -20.49
N LYS A 126 20.76 5.50 -19.72
CA LYS A 126 19.90 4.43 -20.25
C LYS A 126 18.40 4.69 -20.14
N LEU A 127 17.99 5.88 -19.72
CA LEU A 127 16.58 6.27 -19.77
C LEU A 127 16.14 6.51 -21.23
N LEU A 128 14.93 6.06 -21.55
CA LEU A 128 14.32 6.27 -22.85
C LEU A 128 13.99 7.74 -23.08
N ASP A 129 14.32 8.27 -24.26
CA ASP A 129 13.92 9.62 -24.66
C ASP A 129 12.43 9.68 -25.02
N LEU A 130 11.66 10.39 -24.21
CA LEU A 130 10.23 10.60 -24.38
C LEU A 130 9.90 11.85 -25.23
N SER A 131 10.88 12.49 -25.87
CA SER A 131 10.67 13.65 -26.75
C SER A 131 9.69 13.38 -27.90
N LYS A 132 9.60 12.12 -28.37
CA LYS A 132 8.65 11.67 -29.40
C LYS A 132 7.36 11.05 -28.84
N SER A 133 7.24 10.90 -27.52
CA SER A 133 6.01 10.39 -26.90
C SER A 133 4.96 11.48 -26.75
N GLU A 134 3.72 11.06 -26.50
CA GLU A 134 2.63 11.95 -26.11
C GLU A 134 2.61 12.26 -24.60
N ILE A 135 3.49 11.61 -23.84
CA ILE A 135 3.64 11.78 -22.40
C ILE A 135 4.58 12.96 -22.17
N LYS A 136 3.98 14.14 -21.99
CA LYS A 136 4.69 15.40 -21.77
C LYS A 136 4.47 15.91 -20.35
N PRO A 137 5.42 16.67 -19.78
CA PRO A 137 5.28 17.28 -18.45
C PRO A 137 3.91 17.92 -18.15
N GLY A 138 3.31 18.60 -19.15
CA GLY A 138 2.01 19.26 -19.00
C GLY A 138 0.80 18.34 -18.79
N ILE A 139 0.92 17.02 -18.98
CA ILE A 139 -0.19 16.10 -18.70
C ILE A 139 -0.34 15.78 -17.20
N PHE A 140 0.61 16.18 -16.37
CA PHE A 140 0.61 15.97 -14.92
C PHE A 140 0.51 17.30 -14.17
N PRO A 141 -0.14 17.34 -12.99
CA PRO A 141 -0.04 18.51 -12.13
C PRO A 141 1.42 18.78 -11.74
N THR A 142 1.82 20.05 -11.70
CA THR A 142 3.21 20.46 -11.44
C THR A 142 3.76 19.89 -10.14
N LYS A 143 2.95 19.82 -9.07
CA LYS A 143 3.37 19.23 -7.78
C LYS A 143 3.73 17.75 -7.90
N ILE A 144 2.92 16.97 -8.62
CA ILE A 144 3.18 15.56 -8.89
C ILE A 144 4.45 15.43 -9.71
N LEU A 145 4.51 16.12 -10.86
CA LEU A 145 5.69 16.07 -11.72
C LEU A 145 6.97 16.40 -10.94
N ASN A 146 6.97 17.46 -10.12
CA ASN A 146 8.14 17.85 -9.34
C ASN A 146 8.56 16.78 -8.31
N GLY A 147 7.60 16.10 -7.68
CA GLY A 147 7.86 15.00 -6.74
C GLY A 147 8.62 13.85 -7.41
N HIS A 148 8.12 13.39 -8.56
CA HIS A 148 8.70 12.25 -9.28
C HIS A 148 9.94 12.61 -10.09
N ASN A 149 9.99 13.80 -10.69
CA ASN A 149 10.89 14.12 -11.79
C ASN A 149 12.08 15.04 -11.42
N LYS A 150 12.13 15.55 -10.18
CA LYS A 150 13.28 16.33 -9.70
C LYS A 150 14.44 15.41 -9.34
N LEU A 151 15.39 15.23 -10.27
CA LEU A 151 16.67 14.59 -9.96
C LEU A 151 17.62 15.57 -9.26
N PRO A 152 18.44 15.10 -8.30
CA PRO A 152 19.38 15.95 -7.58
C PRO A 152 20.47 16.51 -8.50
N GLY A 153 20.86 17.76 -8.28
CA GLY A 153 21.88 18.44 -9.10
C GLY A 153 21.44 18.78 -10.52
N GLN A 154 20.22 18.41 -10.93
CA GLN A 154 19.65 18.77 -12.22
C GLN A 154 18.54 19.81 -12.03
N SER A 155 18.63 20.90 -12.78
CA SER A 155 17.49 21.80 -12.96
C SER A 155 16.34 21.00 -13.59
N ILE A 156 15.11 21.29 -13.17
CA ILE A 156 13.92 20.68 -13.77
C ILE A 156 13.88 21.10 -15.24
N ASP A 157 14.15 20.15 -16.14
CA ASP A 157 13.91 20.34 -17.57
C ASP A 157 12.42 20.15 -17.81
N ALA A 158 11.73 21.26 -18.10
CA ALA A 158 10.30 21.28 -18.38
C ALA A 158 9.90 20.46 -19.62
N ASN A 159 10.87 19.89 -20.35
CA ASN A 159 10.64 19.06 -21.54
C ASN A 159 11.01 17.58 -21.34
N LYS A 160 11.55 17.17 -20.18
CA LYS A 160 11.96 15.78 -19.92
C LYS A 160 11.23 15.15 -18.76
N ILE A 161 10.98 13.85 -18.86
CA ILE A 161 10.44 13.02 -17.77
C ILE A 161 11.39 11.84 -17.58
N TYR A 162 12.06 11.79 -16.43
CA TYR A 162 12.97 10.73 -16.00
C TYR A 162 12.22 9.59 -15.29
N ASN A 163 11.15 9.94 -14.58
CA ASN A 163 10.36 9.07 -13.74
C ASN A 163 8.88 9.39 -13.99
N ILE A 164 8.17 8.50 -14.70
CA ILE A 164 6.82 8.80 -15.17
C ILE A 164 5.82 8.46 -14.03
N PRO A 165 5.06 9.43 -13.48
CA PRO A 165 4.04 9.16 -12.46
C PRO A 165 2.97 8.23 -13.01
N PHE A 166 2.70 7.09 -12.35
CA PHE A 166 1.85 6.04 -12.93
C PHE A 166 0.71 5.56 -12.05
N ASP A 167 0.96 4.97 -10.89
CA ASP A 167 -0.10 4.43 -10.05
C ASP A 167 -0.01 5.06 -8.66
N VAL A 168 -1.11 5.69 -8.23
CA VAL A 168 -1.19 6.36 -6.93
C VAL A 168 -2.33 5.79 -6.10
N THR A 169 -2.07 5.57 -4.81
CA THR A 169 -3.06 5.21 -3.78
C THR A 169 -2.63 5.69 -2.40
N ASP A 170 -3.57 5.78 -1.45
CA ASP A 170 -3.24 6.00 -0.03
C ASP A 170 -2.72 4.69 0.62
N VAL A 171 -1.53 4.74 1.23
CA VAL A 171 -0.95 3.61 1.99
C VAL A 171 -1.26 3.66 3.49
N ASP A 172 -1.78 4.78 3.98
CA ASP A 172 -2.11 5.05 5.37
C ASP A 172 -3.51 5.70 5.51
N SER A 173 -4.49 5.17 4.77
CA SER A 173 -5.90 5.58 4.92
C SER A 173 -6.40 5.29 6.34
N LEU A 174 -7.28 6.15 6.86
CA LEU A 174 -7.86 6.00 8.19
C LEU A 174 -9.12 5.14 8.10
N ALA A 175 -9.18 4.04 8.85
CA ALA A 175 -10.36 3.18 8.91
C ALA A 175 -10.91 3.03 10.34
N PHE A 176 -12.22 2.91 10.48
CA PHE A 176 -12.93 2.71 11.75
C PHE A 176 -13.79 1.46 11.72
N ASN A 177 -13.75 0.65 12.78
CA ASN A 177 -14.73 -0.39 13.02
C ASN A 177 -15.88 0.24 13.80
N LEU A 178 -16.99 0.46 13.12
CA LEU A 178 -18.07 1.33 13.56
C LEU A 178 -18.80 0.79 14.79
N ASP A 179 -18.94 -0.53 14.94
CA ASP A 179 -19.54 -1.13 16.14
C ASP A 179 -18.64 -0.98 17.37
N ILE A 180 -17.33 -1.16 17.20
CA ILE A 180 -16.37 -0.92 18.28
C ILE A 180 -16.37 0.57 18.64
N MET A 181 -16.34 1.46 17.64
CA MET A 181 -16.41 2.90 17.89
C MET A 181 -17.68 3.30 18.63
N TRP A 182 -18.84 2.73 18.28
CA TRP A 182 -20.11 2.96 18.99
C TRP A 182 -20.05 2.51 20.44
N LYS A 183 -19.49 1.30 20.69
CA LYS A 183 -19.28 0.77 22.04
C LYS A 183 -18.38 1.69 22.85
N LEU A 184 -17.28 2.17 22.28
CA LEU A 184 -16.35 3.09 22.94
C LEU A 184 -17.00 4.46 23.23
N PHE A 185 -17.75 5.04 22.28
CA PHE A 185 -18.49 6.29 22.53
C PHE A 185 -19.52 6.16 23.65
N THR A 186 -20.22 5.02 23.71
CA THR A 186 -21.18 4.73 24.79
C THR A 186 -20.48 4.62 26.14
N ILE A 187 -19.33 3.93 26.21
CA ILE A 187 -18.51 3.83 27.42
C ILE A 187 -18.03 5.21 27.87
N ILE A 188 -17.49 6.01 26.95
CA ILE A 188 -16.97 7.36 27.25
C ILE A 188 -18.08 8.24 27.83
N LYS A 189 -19.25 8.28 27.19
CA LYS A 189 -20.41 9.04 27.69
C LYS A 189 -20.90 8.53 29.05
N GLY A 190 -21.03 7.21 29.20
CA GLY A 190 -21.52 6.58 30.43
C GLY A 190 -20.58 6.74 31.63
N ALA A 191 -19.30 7.03 31.38
CA ALA A 191 -18.28 7.22 32.40
C ALA A 191 -17.80 8.68 32.54
N GLY A 192 -18.70 9.64 32.26
CA GLY A 192 -18.50 11.06 32.57
C GLY A 192 -17.82 11.90 31.48
N GLY A 193 -17.53 11.32 30.31
CA GLY A 193 -17.00 12.04 29.16
C GLY A 193 -18.09 12.61 28.24
N ALA A 194 -17.66 13.39 27.25
CA ALA A 194 -18.52 13.94 26.19
C ALA A 194 -18.12 13.39 24.82
N VAL A 195 -19.11 13.13 23.97
CA VAL A 195 -18.91 12.76 22.56
C VAL A 195 -19.82 13.65 21.71
N ASP A 196 -19.24 14.34 20.73
CA ASP A 196 -19.98 15.20 19.80
C ASP A 196 -20.80 14.36 18.81
N GLU A 197 -22.11 14.31 19.07
CA GLU A 197 -23.08 13.53 18.29
C GLU A 197 -23.33 14.10 16.88
N THR A 198 -22.86 15.32 16.60
CA THR A 198 -23.03 15.94 15.29
C THR A 198 -22.00 15.47 14.27
N THR A 199 -20.91 14.85 14.73
CA THR A 199 -19.85 14.34 13.85
C THR A 199 -20.33 13.20 12.97
N ASP A 200 -19.80 13.12 11.75
CA ASP A 200 -20.15 12.05 10.80
C ASP A 200 -19.79 10.66 11.34
N LEU A 201 -18.64 10.52 11.99
CA LEU A 201 -18.21 9.26 12.60
C LEU A 201 -19.18 8.79 13.70
N TYR A 202 -19.69 9.68 14.54
CA TYR A 202 -20.69 9.30 15.55
C TYR A 202 -21.97 8.77 14.90
N LYS A 203 -22.47 9.47 13.87
CA LYS A 203 -23.67 9.08 13.14
C LYS A 203 -23.49 7.74 12.41
N SER A 204 -22.34 7.53 11.78
CA SER A 204 -21.98 6.26 11.15
C SER A 204 -21.92 5.12 12.18
N ALA A 205 -21.25 5.33 13.30
CA ALA A 205 -21.14 4.35 14.38
C ALA A 205 -22.50 3.98 14.98
N GLN A 206 -23.34 4.99 15.25
CA GLN A 206 -24.72 4.78 15.72
C GLN A 206 -25.53 3.95 14.72
N LYS A 207 -25.44 4.28 13.43
CA LYS A 207 -26.16 3.56 12.38
C LYS A 207 -25.70 2.10 12.31
N ALA A 208 -24.38 1.86 12.25
CA ALA A 208 -23.79 0.52 12.20
C ALA A 208 -24.25 -0.38 13.35
N SER A 209 -24.39 0.18 14.55
CA SER A 209 -24.90 -0.57 15.72
C SER A 209 -26.30 -1.18 15.57
N THR A 210 -27.03 -0.78 14.53
CA THR A 210 -28.35 -1.31 14.16
C THR A 210 -28.41 -1.85 12.73
N THR A 211 -27.33 -1.72 11.95
CA THR A 211 -27.25 -2.12 10.54
C THR A 211 -25.87 -2.66 10.23
N GLY A 212 -25.75 -3.93 9.84
CA GLY A 212 -24.43 -4.52 9.61
C GLY A 212 -24.36 -5.95 10.12
N HIS A 213 -23.20 -6.35 10.62
CA HIS A 213 -23.11 -7.52 11.49
C HIS A 213 -23.95 -7.31 12.77
N ASP A 214 -24.42 -8.37 13.42
CA ASP A 214 -25.22 -8.30 14.65
C ASP A 214 -24.36 -7.93 15.89
N GLY A 215 -23.79 -6.72 15.86
CA GLY A 215 -22.91 -6.17 16.89
C GLY A 215 -21.50 -6.79 16.92
N ILE A 216 -20.75 -6.49 17.98
CA ILE A 216 -19.37 -6.99 18.15
C ILE A 216 -19.41 -8.51 18.45
N PRO A 217 -18.74 -9.36 17.66
CA PRO A 217 -18.67 -10.80 17.90
C PRO A 217 -18.20 -11.17 19.30
N ALA A 218 -18.72 -12.27 19.85
CA ALA A 218 -18.40 -12.72 21.21
C ALA A 218 -16.94 -13.15 21.39
N ASN A 219 -16.23 -13.48 20.30
CA ASN A 219 -14.79 -13.76 20.30
C ASN A 219 -13.92 -12.50 20.16
N SER A 220 -14.50 -11.31 20.09
CA SER A 220 -13.74 -10.07 20.24
C SER A 220 -13.70 -9.65 21.71
N LEU A 221 -12.51 -9.28 22.21
CA LEU A 221 -12.36 -8.68 23.55
C LEU A 221 -13.19 -7.40 23.71
N PHE A 222 -13.49 -6.66 22.62
CA PHE A 222 -14.34 -5.47 22.68
C PHE A 222 -15.80 -5.77 23.05
N SER A 223 -16.25 -7.02 22.95
CA SER A 223 -17.60 -7.41 23.40
C SER A 223 -17.78 -7.30 24.91
N ILE A 224 -16.68 -7.40 25.68
CA ILE A 224 -16.67 -7.43 27.15
C ILE A 224 -15.90 -6.24 27.79
N ILE A 225 -15.62 -5.20 26.99
CA ILE A 225 -14.95 -3.98 27.45
C ILE A 225 -15.92 -3.08 28.24
N GLU A 226 -15.41 -2.48 29.32
CA GLU A 226 -16.15 -1.55 30.18
C GLU A 226 -15.25 -0.45 30.77
N ALA A 227 -15.84 0.61 31.32
CA ALA A 227 -15.09 1.66 32.01
C ALA A 227 -14.50 1.13 33.33
N LYS A 228 -13.34 1.66 33.73
CA LYS A 228 -12.74 1.33 35.04
C LYS A 228 -13.61 1.80 36.21
N SER A 229 -14.21 2.98 36.09
CA SER A 229 -15.11 3.64 37.04
C SER A 229 -16.16 4.48 36.30
N SER A 230 -17.17 4.98 37.02
CA SER A 230 -18.24 5.84 36.47
C SER A 230 -17.78 7.25 36.06
N ASP A 231 -16.55 7.62 36.38
CA ASP A 231 -15.92 8.92 36.09
C ASP A 231 -14.60 8.77 35.33
N ALA A 232 -14.31 7.58 34.77
CA ALA A 232 -13.05 7.28 34.10
C ALA A 232 -12.75 8.20 32.91
N PHE A 233 -13.78 8.79 32.29
CA PHE A 233 -13.64 9.74 31.18
C PHE A 233 -14.06 11.17 31.54
N LYS A 234 -14.10 11.49 32.83
CA LYS A 234 -14.35 12.86 33.29
C LYS A 234 -13.40 13.85 32.60
N ASP A 235 -13.95 14.97 32.17
CA ASP A 235 -13.25 16.06 31.48
C ASP A 235 -12.62 15.67 30.12
N TYR A 236 -13.01 14.52 29.55
CA TYR A 236 -12.60 14.09 28.22
C TYR A 236 -13.70 14.34 27.19
N THR A 237 -13.33 14.88 26.03
CA THR A 237 -14.25 15.15 24.92
C THR A 237 -13.73 14.51 23.64
N VAL A 238 -14.61 13.77 22.95
CA VAL A 238 -14.37 13.24 21.60
C VAL A 238 -15.17 14.08 20.59
N ASN A 239 -14.49 14.55 19.54
CA ASN A 239 -15.08 15.38 18.50
C ASN A 239 -14.34 15.19 17.16
N ALA A 240 -14.63 16.03 16.15
CA ALA A 240 -14.00 15.97 14.83
C ALA A 240 -12.46 16.11 14.86
N ASP A 241 -11.90 16.84 15.82
CA ASP A 241 -10.45 17.03 15.93
C ASP A 241 -9.72 15.80 16.51
N THR A 242 -10.44 14.86 17.14
CA THR A 242 -9.88 13.66 17.77
C THR A 242 -9.09 12.79 16.78
N PHE A 243 -9.54 12.69 15.52
CA PHE A 243 -8.90 11.85 14.49
C PHE A 243 -8.25 12.67 13.36
N LYS A 244 -8.12 13.99 13.55
CA LYS A 244 -7.63 14.92 12.52
C LYS A 244 -6.10 14.95 12.39
N SER A 245 -5.37 14.52 13.42
CA SER A 245 -3.91 14.45 13.43
C SER A 245 -3.42 13.12 14.01
N ILE A 246 -2.19 12.73 13.65
CA ILE A 246 -1.51 11.52 14.13
C ILE A 246 -1.46 11.53 15.66
N LYS A 247 -1.04 12.65 16.25
CA LYS A 247 -0.96 12.80 17.69
C LYS A 247 -2.33 12.66 18.36
N SER A 248 -3.37 13.31 17.84
CA SER A 248 -4.72 13.22 18.44
C SER A 248 -5.28 11.80 18.38
N ALA A 249 -5.01 11.05 17.31
CA ALA A 249 -5.40 9.65 17.19
C ALA A 249 -4.67 8.77 18.22
N GLN A 250 -3.36 8.95 18.40
CA GLN A 250 -2.59 8.25 19.44
C GLN A 250 -3.06 8.62 20.86
N ASP A 251 -3.34 9.90 21.10
CA ASP A 251 -3.83 10.39 22.40
C ASP A 251 -5.20 9.79 22.73
N PHE A 252 -6.10 9.67 21.74
CA PHE A 252 -7.37 8.95 21.91
C PHE A 252 -7.15 7.49 22.30
N ALA A 253 -6.26 6.79 21.59
CA ALA A 253 -5.96 5.40 21.86
C ALA A 253 -5.39 5.18 23.26
N LYS A 254 -4.46 6.05 23.69
CA LYS A 254 -3.92 6.04 25.05
C LYS A 254 -5.00 6.32 26.08
N LYS A 255 -5.84 7.34 25.86
CA LYS A 255 -6.88 7.74 26.81
C LYS A 255 -7.91 6.63 27.01
N VAL A 256 -8.32 5.94 25.94
CA VAL A 256 -9.21 4.79 26.05
C VAL A 256 -8.52 3.66 26.81
N PHE A 257 -7.29 3.30 26.46
CA PHE A 257 -6.52 2.24 27.11
C PHE A 257 -6.42 2.43 28.64
N GLU A 258 -6.11 3.65 29.06
CA GLU A 258 -5.92 3.98 30.48
C GLU A 258 -7.22 3.92 31.30
N ASN A 259 -8.40 4.03 30.67
CA ASN A 259 -9.68 4.25 31.35
C ASN A 259 -10.70 3.12 31.16
N VAL A 260 -10.32 2.06 30.43
CA VAL A 260 -11.15 0.84 30.24
C VAL A 260 -10.53 -0.38 30.92
N LYS A 261 -11.37 -1.37 31.18
CA LYS A 261 -11.00 -2.71 31.65
C LYS A 261 -11.88 -3.76 30.95
N PHE A 262 -11.56 -5.03 31.17
CA PHE A 262 -12.31 -6.16 30.63
C PHE A 262 -12.88 -6.99 31.78
N GLN A 263 -14.04 -7.61 31.53
CA GLN A 263 -14.67 -8.54 32.47
C GLN A 263 -13.86 -9.86 32.47
N ASP A 264 -12.90 -9.97 33.40
CA ASP A 264 -11.87 -11.02 33.42
C ASP A 264 -12.44 -12.46 33.45
N ASP A 265 -13.59 -12.64 34.11
CA ASP A 265 -14.31 -13.90 34.18
C ASP A 265 -14.89 -14.35 32.81
N LYS A 266 -15.06 -13.41 31.88
CA LYS A 266 -15.60 -13.66 30.53
C LYS A 266 -14.53 -13.82 29.45
N ILE A 267 -13.25 -13.63 29.77
CA ILE A 267 -12.17 -13.83 28.81
C ILE A 267 -12.04 -15.34 28.52
N THR A 268 -12.24 -15.72 27.25
CA THR A 268 -12.19 -17.12 26.79
C THR A 268 -10.98 -17.39 25.90
N LYS A 269 -10.69 -18.68 25.66
CA LYS A 269 -9.61 -19.11 24.77
C LYS A 269 -9.79 -18.67 23.32
N ASP A 270 -11.03 -18.53 22.87
CA ASP A 270 -11.37 -18.24 21.47
C ASP A 270 -11.27 -16.74 21.17
N MET A 271 -11.16 -15.90 22.20
CA MET A 271 -10.99 -14.47 22.03
C MET A 271 -9.61 -14.12 21.48
N THR A 272 -9.48 -13.06 20.69
CA THR A 272 -8.19 -12.56 20.21
C THR A 272 -7.81 -11.23 20.82
N ASP A 273 -6.53 -10.88 20.73
CA ASP A 273 -6.00 -9.59 21.18
C ASP A 273 -6.81 -8.40 20.68
N ALA A 274 -6.91 -7.36 21.51
CA ALA A 274 -7.58 -6.11 21.17
C ALA A 274 -6.59 -4.95 21.03
N ARG A 275 -6.81 -4.13 20.02
CA ARG A 275 -6.01 -2.94 19.72
C ARG A 275 -6.95 -1.76 19.59
N ILE A 276 -6.74 -0.68 20.33
CA ILE A 276 -7.53 0.52 20.05
C ILE A 276 -7.10 1.12 18.71
N PHE A 277 -5.79 1.23 18.50
CA PHE A 277 -5.21 1.72 17.25
C PHE A 277 -4.22 0.68 16.67
N ALA A 278 -4.44 0.23 15.44
CA ALA A 278 -3.45 -0.57 14.71
C ALA A 278 -2.88 0.20 13.50
N LEU A 279 -1.59 0.08 13.25
CA LEU A 279 -0.95 0.78 12.12
C LEU A 279 -0.18 -0.22 11.25
N ASP A 280 -0.52 -0.24 9.97
CA ASP A 280 0.36 -0.74 8.92
C ASP A 280 1.48 0.28 8.66
N TYR A 281 2.65 -0.20 8.22
CA TYR A 281 3.77 0.65 7.79
C TYR A 281 4.12 1.77 8.80
N GLN A 282 4.27 1.39 10.07
CA GLN A 282 4.50 2.30 11.20
C GLN A 282 5.64 3.31 10.98
N GLN A 283 6.70 2.92 10.28
CA GLN A 283 7.82 3.79 9.95
C GLN A 283 7.39 4.94 9.04
N ASP A 284 6.44 4.73 8.13
CA ASP A 284 5.98 5.76 7.21
C ASP A 284 5.14 6.80 7.94
N THR A 285 4.34 6.39 8.93
CA THR A 285 3.64 7.32 9.82
C THR A 285 4.63 8.15 10.66
N LEU A 286 5.69 7.52 11.18
CA LEU A 286 6.78 8.22 11.87
C LEU A 286 7.47 9.24 10.95
N PHE A 287 7.77 8.84 9.71
CA PHE A 287 8.38 9.70 8.70
C PHE A 287 7.49 10.88 8.33
N LYS A 288 6.19 10.68 8.28
CA LYS A 288 5.18 11.73 8.06
C LYS A 288 5.18 12.75 9.18
N ASP A 289 5.24 12.30 10.43
CA ASP A 289 5.35 13.20 11.59
C ASP A 289 6.66 14.02 11.54
N ILE A 290 7.79 13.36 11.31
CA ILE A 290 9.09 14.01 11.16
C ILE A 290 9.06 15.04 10.02
N ASN A 291 8.51 14.70 8.85
CA ASN A 291 8.44 15.60 7.70
C ASN A 291 7.58 16.84 8.00
N ASN A 292 6.47 16.68 8.71
CA ASN A 292 5.65 17.80 9.18
C ASN A 292 6.44 18.72 10.12
N ARG A 293 7.12 18.18 11.13
CA ARG A 293 7.89 18.97 12.10
C ARG A 293 9.10 19.67 11.48
N LEU A 294 9.63 19.11 10.40
CA LEU A 294 10.72 19.68 9.61
C LEU A 294 10.24 20.52 8.42
N ASN A 295 8.94 20.79 8.31
CA ASN A 295 8.31 21.57 7.24
C ASN A 295 8.73 21.12 5.83
N GLY A 296 8.56 19.82 5.55
CA GLY A 296 8.84 19.22 4.25
C GLY A 296 10.28 18.71 4.08
N LYS A 297 11.21 19.03 4.98
CA LYS A 297 12.53 18.38 5.00
C LYS A 297 12.43 16.96 5.59
N PHE A 298 13.41 16.12 5.27
CA PHE A 298 13.42 14.72 5.71
C PHE A 298 14.79 14.30 6.27
N LEU A 299 14.87 13.09 6.82
CA LEU A 299 16.06 12.51 7.42
C LEU A 299 17.26 12.46 6.45
N TRP A 300 16.97 12.29 5.16
CA TRP A 300 17.94 12.26 4.09
C TRP A 300 17.34 12.78 2.79
N ASP A 301 18.19 13.17 1.86
CA ASP A 301 17.81 13.61 0.52
C ASP A 301 18.83 13.10 -0.50
N LEU A 302 18.54 13.26 -1.78
CA LEU A 302 19.48 12.93 -2.84
C LEU A 302 20.64 13.93 -2.89
N LYS A 303 21.88 13.41 -3.03
CA LYS A 303 23.07 14.25 -3.23
C LYS A 303 22.99 15.01 -4.54
N ALA A 304 23.02 16.34 -4.46
CA ALA A 304 23.30 17.16 -5.62
C ALA A 304 24.70 16.78 -6.17
N THR A 305 24.74 16.15 -7.35
CA THR A 305 26.00 15.86 -8.03
C THR A 305 26.16 16.80 -9.20
N ALA A 306 27.32 17.46 -9.29
CA ALA A 306 27.73 18.09 -10.54
C ALA A 306 27.92 16.99 -11.60
N GLU A 307 27.64 17.31 -12.86
CA GLU A 307 27.67 16.33 -13.96
C GLU A 307 29.04 15.64 -14.14
N SER A 308 30.10 16.23 -13.58
CA SER A 308 31.48 15.74 -13.52
C SER A 308 31.79 14.73 -12.41
N ASP A 309 30.93 14.61 -11.38
CA ASP A 309 31.18 13.78 -10.19
C ASP A 309 30.50 12.40 -10.25
N LYS A 310 30.14 11.94 -11.46
CA LYS A 310 29.50 10.65 -11.75
C LYS A 310 30.45 9.46 -11.50
N LYS A 311 30.97 9.29 -10.28
CA LYS A 311 31.59 8.02 -9.89
C LYS A 311 30.50 6.95 -9.80
N LYS A 312 30.52 6.00 -10.74
CA LYS A 312 29.66 4.81 -10.74
C LYS A 312 29.73 4.12 -9.38
N GLY A 313 28.57 3.86 -8.76
CA GLY A 313 28.46 3.11 -7.51
C GLY A 313 28.58 3.90 -6.19
N ALA A 314 28.72 5.24 -6.20
CA ALA A 314 28.68 6.04 -4.97
C ALA A 314 27.24 6.14 -4.42
N SER A 315 27.07 6.12 -3.07
CA SER A 315 25.73 6.32 -2.48
C SER A 315 25.17 7.67 -2.91
N VAL A 316 23.95 7.62 -3.40
CA VAL A 316 23.23 8.71 -4.07
C VAL A 316 22.50 9.61 -3.08
N ILE A 317 22.60 9.30 -1.79
CA ILE A 317 21.85 9.91 -0.70
C ILE A 317 22.79 10.65 0.27
N ASP A 318 22.41 11.86 0.65
CA ASP A 318 22.95 12.61 1.77
C ASP A 318 22.10 12.32 3.02
N PHE A 319 22.72 11.66 4.01
CA PHE A 319 22.08 11.32 5.27
C PHE A 319 22.21 12.48 6.26
N SER A 320 21.54 13.58 5.96
CA SER A 320 21.64 14.86 6.69
C SER A 320 21.31 14.72 8.17
N PHE A 321 20.54 13.71 8.59
CA PHE A 321 20.27 13.44 10.01
C PHE A 321 21.54 13.23 10.86
N LYS A 322 22.70 12.89 10.28
CA LYS A 322 23.97 12.75 11.03
C LYS A 322 24.63 14.08 11.37
N THR A 323 24.36 15.11 10.58
CA THR A 323 25.06 16.40 10.66
C THR A 323 24.14 17.54 11.08
N ASP A 324 22.85 17.46 10.76
CA ASP A 324 21.82 18.42 11.14
C ASP A 324 21.23 18.08 12.52
N THR A 325 21.60 18.88 13.52
CA THR A 325 21.15 18.74 14.91
C THR A 325 19.63 18.91 15.09
N ASN A 326 18.96 19.69 14.23
CA ASN A 326 17.51 19.84 14.28
C ASN A 326 16.82 18.55 13.80
N ILE A 327 17.30 17.96 12.70
CA ILE A 327 16.78 16.68 12.20
C ILE A 327 16.96 15.58 13.26
N ALA A 328 18.15 15.48 13.85
CA ALA A 328 18.42 14.51 14.91
C ALA A 328 17.48 14.70 16.13
N THR A 329 17.28 15.95 16.57
CA THR A 329 16.39 16.28 17.68
C THR A 329 14.93 15.93 17.39
N GLN A 330 14.43 16.25 16.19
CA GLN A 330 13.05 15.93 15.81
C GLN A 330 12.83 14.42 15.71
N PHE A 331 13.77 13.66 15.13
CA PHE A 331 13.68 12.20 15.10
C PHE A 331 13.53 11.62 16.51
N LYS A 332 14.42 12.01 17.43
CA LYS A 332 14.41 11.50 18.82
C LYS A 332 13.12 11.86 19.56
N THR A 333 12.67 13.11 19.40
CA THR A 333 11.45 13.61 20.03
C THR A 333 10.22 12.83 19.56
N VAL A 334 10.04 12.72 18.24
CA VAL A 334 8.90 11.99 17.66
C VAL A 334 8.95 10.52 18.08
N TRP A 335 10.14 9.91 18.10
CA TRP A 335 10.31 8.53 18.57
C TRP A 335 9.80 8.36 20.01
N ASP A 336 10.26 9.20 20.94
CA ASP A 336 9.88 9.10 22.35
C ASP A 336 8.38 9.36 22.57
N GLU A 337 7.78 10.27 21.81
CA GLU A 337 6.32 10.49 21.82
C GLU A 337 5.55 9.22 21.42
N TYR A 338 5.98 8.52 20.37
CA TYR A 338 5.37 7.26 19.94
C TYR A 338 5.53 6.17 21.02
N MET A 339 6.71 6.05 21.62
CA MET A 339 6.96 5.08 22.70
C MET A 339 6.08 5.33 23.94
N ALA A 340 5.79 6.60 24.24
CA ALA A 340 4.92 6.99 25.35
C ALA A 340 3.43 6.67 25.12
N ASN A 341 3.03 6.48 23.86
CA ASN A 341 1.65 6.18 23.46
C ASN A 341 1.40 4.68 23.20
N ASN A 342 2.46 3.89 23.01
CA ASN A 342 2.39 2.44 22.78
C ASN A 342 2.29 1.63 24.07
N LEU A 343 1.15 1.70 24.75
CA LEU A 343 0.88 0.94 25.98
C LEU A 343 0.33 -0.44 25.63
N GLN A 344 0.72 -1.44 26.42
CA GLN A 344 0.22 -2.81 26.31
C GLN A 344 0.06 -3.43 27.70
N THR A 345 -0.92 -4.33 27.85
CA THR A 345 -1.06 -5.16 29.05
C THR A 345 -1.49 -6.57 28.65
N GLU A 346 -0.90 -7.57 29.30
CA GLU A 346 -1.43 -8.93 29.30
C GLU A 346 -2.69 -8.91 30.17
N LEU A 347 -3.80 -9.42 29.64
CA LEU A 347 -5.06 -9.56 30.38
C LEU A 347 -5.13 -10.92 31.06
N LYS A 348 -4.89 -11.99 30.29
CA LYS A 348 -5.01 -13.37 30.75
C LYS A 348 -4.21 -14.32 29.87
N THR A 349 -3.67 -15.39 30.47
CA THR A 349 -3.09 -16.51 29.75
C THR A 349 -3.97 -17.75 29.94
N ILE A 350 -4.40 -18.37 28.84
CA ILE A 350 -5.23 -19.59 28.82
C ILE A 350 -4.55 -20.62 27.92
N ASP A 351 -4.19 -21.79 28.44
CA ASP A 351 -3.53 -22.86 27.69
C ASP A 351 -2.25 -22.42 26.93
N SER A 352 -1.48 -21.50 27.53
CA SER A 352 -0.29 -20.84 26.95
C SER A 352 -0.59 -19.80 25.87
N ASP A 353 -1.85 -19.58 25.51
CA ASP A 353 -2.27 -18.51 24.63
C ASP A 353 -2.59 -17.24 25.43
N LYS A 354 -1.96 -16.13 25.04
CA LYS A 354 -2.02 -14.88 25.78
C LYS A 354 -3.02 -13.95 25.13
N LYS A 355 -3.88 -13.34 25.95
CA LYS A 355 -4.81 -12.30 25.53
C LYS A 355 -4.27 -10.96 25.96
N SER A 356 -3.97 -10.11 25.00
CA SER A 356 -3.33 -8.82 25.22
C SER A 356 -4.22 -7.67 24.76
N PHE A 357 -4.05 -6.54 25.43
CA PHE A 357 -4.68 -5.28 25.06
C PHE A 357 -3.62 -4.23 24.75
N PHE A 358 -3.81 -3.51 23.65
CA PHE A 358 -2.87 -2.50 23.15
C PHE A 358 -3.60 -1.17 22.97
N SER A 359 -2.99 -0.07 23.43
CA SER A 359 -3.41 1.26 22.97
C SER A 359 -3.07 1.41 21.49
N VAL A 360 -1.80 1.17 21.14
CA VAL A 360 -1.28 1.22 19.78
C VAL A 360 -0.48 -0.05 19.51
N GLN A 361 -0.78 -0.74 18.40
CA GLN A 361 0.04 -1.85 17.92
C GLN A 361 0.50 -1.62 16.49
N TYR A 362 1.78 -1.87 16.22
CA TYR A 362 2.34 -1.86 14.88
C TYR A 362 2.25 -3.24 14.25
N MET A 363 1.79 -3.29 13.00
CA MET A 363 1.57 -4.54 12.28
C MET A 363 2.88 -5.05 11.66
N SER A 364 3.01 -6.38 11.57
CA SER A 364 4.20 -6.98 10.95
C SER A 364 4.22 -6.86 9.43
N ASN A 365 3.05 -6.63 8.81
CA ASN A 365 2.82 -6.62 7.36
C ASN A 365 3.35 -7.86 6.62
N ASN A 366 3.53 -8.96 7.34
CA ASN A 366 3.89 -10.27 6.79
C ASN A 366 2.73 -11.24 6.97
N ASN A 367 2.41 -11.54 8.24
CA ASN A 367 1.34 -12.46 8.63
C ASN A 367 0.26 -11.77 9.47
N GLN A 368 0.30 -10.44 9.55
CA GLN A 368 -0.64 -9.63 10.29
C GLN A 368 -0.72 -8.25 9.63
N TRP A 369 -1.94 -7.79 9.40
CA TRP A 369 -2.24 -6.53 8.74
C TRP A 369 -3.40 -5.85 9.44
N ALA A 370 -3.40 -4.52 9.47
CA ALA A 370 -4.43 -3.74 10.12
C ALA A 370 -5.81 -4.02 9.50
N SER A 371 -5.89 -4.22 8.18
CA SER A 371 -7.11 -4.65 7.51
C SER A 371 -7.67 -5.96 8.08
N TRP A 372 -6.82 -6.93 8.40
CA TRP A 372 -7.27 -8.22 8.92
C TRP A 372 -7.79 -8.09 10.35
N GLU A 373 -7.17 -7.22 11.16
CA GLU A 373 -7.64 -6.94 12.51
C GLU A 373 -8.99 -6.19 12.50
N MET A 374 -9.20 -5.30 11.54
CA MET A 374 -10.50 -4.63 11.34
C MET A 374 -11.60 -5.64 11.00
N ARG A 375 -11.30 -6.55 10.06
CA ARG A 375 -12.23 -7.61 9.67
C ARG A 375 -12.67 -8.48 10.85
N LYS A 376 -11.77 -8.73 11.79
CA LYS A 376 -11.99 -9.63 12.94
C LYS A 376 -12.49 -8.91 14.19
N TYR A 377 -12.85 -7.63 14.11
CA TYR A 377 -13.22 -6.84 15.29
C TYR A 377 -12.12 -6.80 16.37
N ASN A 378 -10.86 -6.79 15.95
CA ASN A 378 -9.69 -6.76 16.83
C ASN A 378 -9.03 -5.38 16.90
N ALA A 379 -9.47 -4.43 16.08
CA ALA A 379 -9.01 -3.05 16.07
C ALA A 379 -10.20 -2.09 16.07
N ALA A 380 -10.15 -1.03 16.89
CA ALA A 380 -11.19 0.00 16.88
C ALA A 380 -11.03 0.95 15.68
N PHE A 381 -9.80 1.39 15.41
CA PHE A 381 -9.47 2.14 14.21
C PHE A 381 -8.02 1.90 13.78
N THR A 382 -7.70 2.22 12.53
CA THR A 382 -6.39 1.92 11.95
C THR A 382 -5.89 2.95 10.95
N TYR A 383 -4.57 2.96 10.76
CA TYR A 383 -3.94 3.43 9.52
C TYR A 383 -3.61 2.20 8.69
N VAL A 384 -4.23 2.11 7.51
CA VAL A 384 -4.27 0.90 6.68
C VAL A 384 -4.12 1.28 5.21
N ALA A 385 -3.49 0.41 4.43
CA ALA A 385 -3.42 0.60 2.99
C ALA A 385 -4.83 0.59 2.37
N ALA A 386 -5.17 1.62 1.59
CA ALA A 386 -6.50 1.77 0.98
C ALA A 386 -6.83 0.63 0.00
N VAL A 387 -5.81 0.04 -0.61
CA VAL A 387 -5.95 -1.17 -1.45
C VAL A 387 -6.34 -2.42 -0.66
N GLY A 388 -6.30 -2.35 0.68
CA GLY A 388 -6.69 -3.40 1.61
C GLY A 388 -8.18 -3.40 1.99
N ILE A 389 -9.02 -2.53 1.42
CA ILE A 389 -10.45 -2.43 1.77
C ILE A 389 -11.15 -3.81 1.69
N GLU A 390 -10.97 -4.57 0.61
CA GLU A 390 -11.60 -5.90 0.51
C GLU A 390 -11.12 -6.89 1.57
N GLN A 391 -9.89 -6.74 2.05
CA GLN A 391 -9.36 -7.60 3.10
C GLN A 391 -9.85 -7.20 4.49
N SER A 392 -10.42 -5.99 4.62
CA SER A 392 -10.99 -5.49 5.88
C SER A 392 -12.42 -5.94 6.16
N ILE A 393 -13.05 -6.60 5.19
CA ILE A 393 -14.46 -7.00 5.27
C ILE A 393 -14.66 -8.43 4.74
N LEU A 394 -15.85 -8.99 4.92
CA LEU A 394 -16.33 -10.16 4.21
C LEU A 394 -16.52 -9.82 2.72
N SER A 395 -15.64 -10.36 1.88
CA SER A 395 -15.58 -10.07 0.44
C SER A 395 -15.12 -11.31 -0.34
N PRO A 396 -15.30 -11.33 -1.68
CA PRO A 396 -14.75 -12.40 -2.51
C PRO A 396 -13.24 -12.57 -2.33
N THR A 397 -12.49 -11.47 -2.21
CA THR A 397 -11.04 -11.51 -2.00
C THR A 397 -10.67 -12.05 -0.63
N SER A 398 -11.33 -11.60 0.46
CA SER A 398 -11.03 -12.13 1.79
C SER A 398 -11.44 -13.60 1.92
N ILE A 399 -12.56 -14.01 1.32
CA ILE A 399 -12.91 -15.42 1.23
C ILE A 399 -11.81 -16.18 0.47
N ALA A 400 -11.46 -15.79 -0.76
CA ALA A 400 -10.45 -16.52 -1.54
C ALA A 400 -9.07 -16.60 -0.84
N PHE A 401 -8.69 -15.56 -0.07
CA PHE A 401 -7.39 -15.50 0.60
C PHE A 401 -7.35 -16.31 1.91
N PHE A 402 -8.47 -16.40 2.65
CA PHE A 402 -8.51 -16.99 3.99
C PHE A 402 -9.34 -18.29 4.08
N ASP A 403 -10.12 -18.63 3.06
CA ASP A 403 -10.93 -19.85 3.02
C ASP A 403 -10.03 -21.10 2.86
N GLY A 404 -10.33 -22.14 3.63
CA GLY A 404 -9.47 -23.33 3.79
C GLY A 404 -8.49 -23.27 4.97
N LYS A 405 -8.44 -22.17 5.73
CA LYS A 405 -7.69 -22.07 7.00
C LYS A 405 -8.55 -22.00 8.27
N ASN A 406 -9.83 -21.65 8.18
CA ASN A 406 -10.89 -21.79 9.21
C ASN A 406 -12.22 -21.27 8.63
N SER A 407 -13.16 -22.15 8.26
CA SER A 407 -14.47 -21.77 7.73
C SER A 407 -15.37 -21.09 8.77
N ASP A 408 -15.17 -21.41 10.05
CA ASP A 408 -16.03 -21.00 11.17
C ASP A 408 -15.85 -19.52 11.55
N ASP A 409 -14.76 -18.89 11.09
CA ASP A 409 -14.48 -17.48 11.37
C ASP A 409 -15.32 -16.50 10.52
N LYS A 410 -15.87 -16.93 9.38
CA LYS A 410 -16.56 -16.02 8.44
C LYS A 410 -17.80 -15.36 9.03
N ALA A 411 -18.51 -16.06 9.91
CA ALA A 411 -19.68 -15.55 10.59
C ALA A 411 -19.34 -14.38 11.54
N ASN A 412 -18.07 -14.24 11.93
CA ASN A 412 -17.59 -13.18 12.83
C ASN A 412 -16.83 -12.07 12.08
N TRP A 413 -16.90 -12.04 10.74
CA TRP A 413 -16.20 -11.03 9.95
C TRP A 413 -17.06 -9.81 9.74
N ALA A 414 -16.43 -8.64 9.82
CA ALA A 414 -17.04 -7.36 9.51
C ALA A 414 -17.60 -7.35 8.08
N HIS A 415 -18.81 -6.85 7.92
CA HIS A 415 -19.43 -6.53 6.65
C HIS A 415 -18.97 -5.15 6.17
N TYR A 416 -19.41 -4.75 4.98
CA TYR A 416 -19.01 -3.46 4.40
C TYR A 416 -19.53 -2.27 5.22
N GLU A 417 -20.72 -2.43 5.79
CA GLU A 417 -21.41 -1.42 6.58
C GLU A 417 -20.74 -1.18 7.94
N ASP A 418 -19.91 -2.12 8.40
CA ASP A 418 -19.27 -2.08 9.72
C ASP A 418 -17.93 -1.32 9.69
N ILE A 419 -17.33 -1.14 8.51
CA ILE A 419 -15.99 -0.53 8.37
C ILE A 419 -16.05 0.75 7.52
N GLU A 420 -15.78 1.90 8.13
CA GLU A 420 -15.69 3.17 7.42
C GLU A 420 -14.24 3.52 7.08
N HIS A 421 -13.97 3.81 5.81
CA HIS A 421 -12.66 4.26 5.34
C HIS A 421 -12.69 5.73 4.92
N HIS A 422 -11.67 6.47 5.37
CA HIS A 422 -11.42 7.88 5.12
C HIS A 422 -10.07 8.10 4.43
N PRO A 423 -9.89 9.26 3.79
CA PRO A 423 -8.59 9.76 3.35
C PRO A 423 -7.53 9.71 4.46
N GLN A 424 -6.26 9.65 4.07
CA GLN A 424 -5.13 9.66 5.02
C GLN A 424 -5.10 10.90 5.94
N VAL A 425 -4.60 10.71 7.16
CA VAL A 425 -4.37 11.79 8.12
C VAL A 425 -3.05 12.50 7.82
N MET A 426 -3.11 13.75 7.35
CA MET A 426 -1.91 14.47 6.89
C MET A 426 -1.18 15.28 7.96
N LEU A 427 -1.83 15.53 9.10
CA LEU A 427 -1.31 16.39 10.17
C LEU A 427 -0.60 15.57 11.24
N SER A 428 0.56 16.05 11.69
CA SER A 428 1.25 15.53 12.87
C SER A 428 0.48 15.88 14.15
N THR A 429 0.25 17.18 14.36
CA THR A 429 -0.51 17.72 15.49
C THR A 429 -1.49 18.78 15.01
N ASN A 430 -2.50 19.12 15.82
CA ASN A 430 -3.47 20.16 15.48
C ASN A 430 -2.88 21.59 15.53
N GLN A 431 -1.67 21.75 16.10
CA GLN A 431 -0.98 23.03 16.22
C GLN A 431 -0.01 23.31 15.06
N LEU A 432 0.38 22.28 14.30
CA LEU A 432 1.28 22.43 13.16
C LEU A 432 0.49 22.68 11.87
N ASN A 433 0.91 23.70 11.11
CA ASN A 433 0.30 23.99 9.81
C ASN A 433 0.83 23.08 8.68
N ALA A 434 2.08 22.64 8.80
CA ALA A 434 2.71 21.74 7.83
C ALA A 434 1.97 20.39 7.81
N LYS A 435 1.61 19.98 6.60
CA LYS A 435 0.93 18.72 6.31
C LYS A 435 1.81 17.89 5.39
N THR A 436 1.65 16.59 5.48
CA THR A 436 2.40 15.65 4.64
C THR A 436 1.41 14.71 3.98
N TYR A 437 1.50 14.59 2.67
CA TYR A 437 0.84 13.57 1.87
C TYR A 437 1.83 12.44 1.63
N LEU A 438 1.46 11.23 2.03
CA LEU A 438 2.20 10.02 1.74
C LEU A 438 1.59 9.38 0.49
N GLU A 439 2.33 9.46 -0.60
CA GLU A 439 1.96 8.82 -1.85
C GLU A 439 2.34 7.33 -1.79
N GLY A 440 1.35 6.47 -2.02
CA GLY A 440 1.58 5.06 -2.30
C GLY A 440 1.56 4.77 -3.80
N GLY A 441 1.96 3.55 -4.15
CA GLY A 441 2.06 3.10 -5.53
C GLY A 441 3.44 3.31 -6.12
N SER A 442 3.51 3.36 -7.44
CA SER A 442 4.76 3.23 -8.20
C SER A 442 4.84 4.21 -9.36
N SER A 443 6.03 4.30 -9.95
CA SER A 443 6.31 5.04 -11.16
C SER A 443 6.78 4.12 -12.28
N LEU A 444 6.71 4.59 -13.53
CA LEU A 444 7.24 3.88 -14.67
C LEU A 444 8.60 4.41 -15.09
N ILE A 445 9.57 3.51 -15.20
CA ILE A 445 10.92 3.81 -15.68
C ILE A 445 11.13 3.14 -17.03
N ALA A 446 11.17 3.95 -18.10
CA ALA A 446 11.38 3.48 -19.46
C ALA A 446 12.88 3.46 -19.80
N ILE A 447 13.35 2.35 -20.35
CA ILE A 447 14.78 2.08 -20.62
C ILE A 447 15.00 2.02 -22.13
N THR A 448 15.98 2.77 -22.65
CA THR A 448 16.35 2.70 -24.07
C THR A 448 17.12 1.42 -24.39
N LYS A 449 16.79 0.83 -25.55
CA LYS A 449 17.40 -0.39 -26.08
C LYS A 449 17.90 -0.21 -27.50
N ASN A 450 16.97 -0.04 -28.43
CA ASN A 450 17.18 0.15 -29.86
C ASN A 450 15.93 0.81 -30.46
N ASP A 451 16.05 1.41 -31.64
CA ASP A 451 14.98 2.20 -32.26
C ASP A 451 13.64 1.45 -32.39
N VAL A 452 13.65 0.14 -32.65
CA VAL A 452 12.43 -0.67 -32.79
C VAL A 452 11.73 -0.86 -31.44
N GLU A 453 12.47 -1.31 -30.42
CA GLU A 453 11.93 -1.50 -29.08
C GLU A 453 11.57 -0.17 -28.40
N ASP A 454 12.31 0.89 -28.67
CA ASP A 454 12.06 2.23 -28.13
C ASP A 454 10.74 2.80 -28.68
N LYS A 455 10.50 2.70 -29.99
CA LYS A 455 9.22 3.10 -30.62
C LYS A 455 8.05 2.28 -30.09
N ALA A 456 8.22 0.97 -29.94
CA ALA A 456 7.17 0.11 -29.40
C ALA A 456 6.89 0.35 -27.91
N THR A 457 7.92 0.68 -27.13
CA THR A 457 7.76 1.09 -25.72
C THR A 457 7.00 2.42 -25.64
N ILE A 458 7.34 3.41 -26.48
CA ILE A 458 6.61 4.69 -26.57
C ILE A 458 5.15 4.46 -26.95
N LYS A 459 4.88 3.57 -27.91
CA LYS A 459 3.50 3.22 -28.31
C LYS A 459 2.70 2.64 -27.14
N PHE A 460 3.27 1.65 -26.44
CA PHE A 460 2.61 1.06 -25.27
C PHE A 460 2.33 2.11 -24.19
N LEU A 461 3.32 2.96 -23.89
CA LEU A 461 3.16 4.05 -22.94
C LEU A 461 2.08 5.06 -23.37
N ASN A 462 2.06 5.51 -24.62
CA ASN A 462 1.01 6.42 -25.12
C ASN A 462 -0.38 5.79 -24.96
N TRP A 463 -0.54 4.49 -25.28
CA TRP A 463 -1.79 3.77 -25.08
C TRP A 463 -2.15 3.64 -23.59
N LEU A 464 -1.17 3.37 -22.71
CA LEU A 464 -1.41 3.22 -21.28
C LEU A 464 -1.98 4.51 -20.64
N TYR A 465 -1.54 5.69 -21.11
CA TYR A 465 -1.97 6.98 -20.54
C TYR A 465 -3.20 7.59 -21.23
N LYS A 466 -3.42 7.32 -22.52
CA LYS A 466 -4.46 8.00 -23.32
C LYS A 466 -5.37 7.05 -24.11
N GLY A 467 -5.04 5.76 -24.12
CA GLY A 467 -5.76 4.75 -24.85
C GLY A 467 -7.13 4.43 -24.24
N LYS A 468 -7.87 3.65 -25.01
CA LYS A 468 -9.11 3.02 -24.58
C LYS A 468 -8.99 1.51 -24.71
N VAL A 469 -9.75 0.80 -23.88
CA VAL A 469 -9.83 -0.65 -23.86
C VAL A 469 -11.29 -1.09 -23.96
N LYS A 470 -11.52 -2.20 -24.67
CA LYS A 470 -12.84 -2.82 -24.82
C LYS A 470 -13.01 -3.88 -23.74
N VAL A 471 -14.00 -3.69 -22.87
CA VAL A 471 -14.30 -4.63 -21.79
C VAL A 471 -15.75 -5.07 -21.84
N ASP A 472 -16.02 -6.26 -21.31
CA ASP A 472 -17.38 -6.74 -21.15
C ASP A 472 -18.10 -5.94 -20.07
N LYS A 473 -19.33 -5.52 -20.36
CA LYS A 473 -20.18 -4.84 -19.39
C LYS A 473 -20.60 -5.82 -18.29
N LEU A 474 -20.69 -5.34 -17.05
CA LEU A 474 -21.07 -6.15 -15.89
C LEU A 474 -22.50 -6.71 -15.97
N ASP A 475 -23.38 -6.09 -16.75
CA ASP A 475 -24.74 -6.56 -17.00
C ASP A 475 -24.84 -7.60 -18.13
N GLY A 476 -23.72 -7.93 -18.80
CA GLY A 476 -23.68 -8.87 -19.91
C GLY A 476 -24.28 -8.34 -21.21
N SER A 477 -24.64 -7.05 -21.30
CA SER A 477 -25.28 -6.46 -22.50
C SER A 477 -24.33 -6.25 -23.69
N GLY A 478 -23.06 -6.65 -23.57
CA GLY A 478 -22.06 -6.56 -24.62
C GLY A 478 -20.75 -5.95 -24.11
N LYS A 479 -20.01 -5.29 -25.01
CA LYS A 479 -18.75 -4.61 -24.70
C LYS A 479 -18.94 -3.10 -24.58
N GLU A 480 -18.09 -2.46 -23.79
CA GLU A 480 -17.94 -1.00 -23.70
C GLU A 480 -16.49 -0.58 -23.94
N ASP A 481 -16.30 0.60 -24.54
CA ASP A 481 -15.01 1.27 -24.65
C ASP A 481 -14.83 2.20 -23.44
N ILE A 482 -13.80 1.94 -22.63
CA ILE A 482 -13.45 2.77 -21.46
C ILE A 482 -12.01 3.24 -21.56
N SER A 483 -11.66 4.33 -20.89
CA SER A 483 -10.26 4.75 -20.80
C SER A 483 -9.42 3.69 -20.06
N VAL A 484 -8.13 3.60 -20.38
CA VAL A 484 -7.22 2.71 -19.65
C VAL A 484 -7.11 3.11 -18.18
N ASN A 485 -7.16 4.41 -17.86
CA ASN A 485 -7.20 4.87 -16.47
C ASN A 485 -8.44 4.37 -15.73
N ASP A 486 -9.63 4.48 -16.35
CA ASP A 486 -10.84 3.95 -15.74
C ASP A 486 -10.68 2.44 -15.54
N PHE A 487 -10.14 1.69 -16.50
CA PHE A 487 -9.87 0.26 -16.31
C PHE A 487 -9.01 -0.01 -15.06
N ILE A 488 -7.92 0.73 -14.87
CA ILE A 488 -7.03 0.55 -13.71
C ILE A 488 -7.76 0.87 -12.40
N ILE A 489 -8.50 1.98 -12.33
CA ILE A 489 -9.34 2.31 -11.16
C ILE A 489 -10.30 1.16 -10.85
N ARG A 490 -10.99 0.70 -11.89
CA ARG A 490 -12.04 -0.30 -11.86
C ARG A 490 -11.58 -1.69 -11.44
N GLU A 491 -10.33 -2.04 -11.73
CA GLU A 491 -9.77 -3.39 -11.53
C GLU A 491 -8.68 -3.45 -10.45
N SER A 492 -8.25 -2.30 -9.90
CA SER A 492 -7.20 -2.24 -8.88
C SER A 492 -7.34 -1.16 -7.81
N GLY A 493 -8.16 -0.13 -8.05
CA GLY A 493 -8.32 1.02 -7.15
C GLY A 493 -7.20 2.07 -7.23
N TYR A 494 -6.18 1.88 -8.07
CA TYR A 494 -5.13 2.87 -8.33
C TYR A 494 -5.58 3.93 -9.33
N ILE A 495 -4.96 5.11 -9.25
CA ILE A 495 -5.22 6.24 -10.14
C ILE A 495 -3.96 6.56 -10.95
N ILE A 496 -4.10 6.80 -12.26
CA ILE A 496 -3.04 7.46 -13.03
C ILE A 496 -3.12 8.97 -12.81
N PRO A 497 -2.09 9.62 -12.23
CA PRO A 497 -2.19 10.99 -11.71
C PRO A 497 -2.01 12.07 -12.80
N THR A 498 -2.75 11.95 -13.91
CA THR A 498 -2.79 12.99 -14.96
C THR A 498 -3.72 14.14 -14.57
N SER A 499 -3.51 15.34 -15.12
CA SER A 499 -4.36 16.51 -14.88
C SER A 499 -5.83 16.28 -15.30
N GLU A 500 -6.09 15.38 -16.24
CA GLU A 500 -7.45 14.99 -16.65
C GLU A 500 -8.15 14.15 -15.57
N ASN A 501 -7.40 13.28 -14.89
CA ASN A 501 -7.92 12.38 -13.87
C ASN A 501 -8.01 13.06 -12.49
N LEU A 502 -7.19 14.08 -12.25
CA LEU A 502 -7.12 14.79 -10.97
C LEU A 502 -8.02 16.03 -10.98
N THR A 503 -9.33 15.79 -10.99
CA THR A 503 -10.36 16.85 -11.04
C THR A 503 -11.52 16.58 -10.09
N GLN A 504 -12.21 17.65 -9.67
CA GLN A 504 -13.44 17.54 -8.89
C GLN A 504 -14.57 16.82 -9.65
N ALA A 505 -14.55 16.87 -10.99
CA ALA A 505 -15.46 16.11 -11.83
C ALA A 505 -15.25 14.60 -11.65
N LYS A 506 -13.99 14.13 -11.67
CA LYS A 506 -13.67 12.71 -11.40
C LYS A 506 -14.02 12.31 -9.97
N VAL A 507 -13.84 13.18 -8.97
CA VAL A 507 -14.32 12.93 -7.58
C VAL A 507 -15.83 12.69 -7.56
N THR A 508 -16.59 13.53 -8.27
CA THR A 508 -18.06 13.40 -8.37
C THR A 508 -18.44 12.11 -9.08
N GLU A 509 -17.77 11.79 -10.19
CA GLU A 509 -17.98 10.57 -10.96
C GLU A 509 -17.78 9.30 -10.11
N LEU A 510 -16.66 9.22 -9.37
CA LEU A 510 -16.38 8.08 -8.49
C LEU A 510 -17.40 7.95 -7.37
N LYS A 511 -17.84 9.07 -6.78
CA LYS A 511 -18.89 9.08 -5.76
C LYS A 511 -20.22 8.56 -6.32
N THR A 512 -20.65 9.06 -7.48
CA THR A 512 -21.86 8.57 -8.15
C THR A 512 -21.74 7.09 -8.50
N SER A 513 -20.58 6.64 -8.98
CA SER A 513 -20.35 5.22 -9.26
C SER A 513 -20.46 4.37 -7.99
N LEU A 514 -19.98 4.83 -6.84
CA LEU A 514 -20.14 4.14 -5.56
C LEU A 514 -21.62 4.01 -5.18
N ASP A 515 -22.39 5.09 -5.31
CA ASP A 515 -23.81 5.10 -4.98
C ASP A 515 -24.61 4.13 -5.88
N THR A 516 -24.30 4.09 -7.18
CA THR A 516 -24.86 3.13 -8.13
C THR A 516 -24.51 1.69 -7.74
N LEU A 517 -23.22 1.41 -7.48
CA LEU A 517 -22.77 0.08 -7.09
C LEU A 517 -23.43 -0.39 -5.78
N ASN A 518 -23.54 0.49 -4.78
CA ASN A 518 -24.24 0.20 -3.52
C ASN A 518 -25.71 -0.16 -3.76
N THR A 519 -26.39 0.57 -4.65
CA THR A 519 -27.80 0.33 -4.99
C THR A 519 -27.97 -1.01 -5.72
N GLU A 520 -27.11 -1.33 -6.68
CA GLU A 520 -27.15 -2.61 -7.40
C GLU A 520 -26.84 -3.80 -6.48
N ILE A 521 -25.82 -3.68 -5.62
CA ILE A 521 -25.44 -4.71 -4.65
C ILE A 521 -26.62 -4.96 -3.70
N LYS A 522 -27.23 -3.91 -3.16
CA LYS A 522 -28.40 -4.04 -2.29
C LYS A 522 -29.55 -4.74 -3.00
N THR A 523 -29.87 -4.30 -4.23
CA THR A 523 -30.95 -4.90 -5.03
C THR A 523 -30.74 -6.39 -5.26
N LEU A 524 -29.50 -6.82 -5.53
CA LEU A 524 -29.18 -8.24 -5.66
C LEU A 524 -29.26 -8.95 -4.32
N ASN A 525 -28.70 -8.37 -3.25
CA ASN A 525 -28.73 -8.96 -1.90
C ASN A 525 -30.14 -9.23 -1.40
N ASP A 526 -31.09 -8.32 -1.68
CA ASP A 526 -32.50 -8.45 -1.28
C ASP A 526 -33.25 -9.59 -2.01
N LYS A 527 -32.70 -10.16 -3.09
CA LYS A 527 -33.28 -11.34 -3.76
C LYS A 527 -33.03 -12.62 -2.97
N THR A 528 -34.07 -13.39 -2.66
CA THR A 528 -33.95 -14.68 -1.94
C THR A 528 -33.32 -15.79 -2.80
N ASP A 529 -33.68 -15.89 -4.08
CA ASP A 529 -33.27 -17.00 -4.96
C ASP A 529 -32.34 -16.53 -6.09
N LYS A 530 -31.09 -16.19 -5.74
CA LYS A 530 -30.07 -15.74 -6.71
C LYS A 530 -29.57 -16.90 -7.57
N THR A 531 -29.59 -16.74 -8.89
CA THR A 531 -28.91 -17.63 -9.84
C THR A 531 -27.38 -17.56 -9.69
N ASP A 532 -26.63 -18.54 -10.21
CA ASP A 532 -25.16 -18.52 -10.13
C ASP A 532 -24.53 -17.38 -10.94
N ALA A 533 -25.18 -16.97 -12.03
CA ALA A 533 -24.80 -15.77 -12.79
C ALA A 533 -24.96 -14.50 -11.94
N GLU A 534 -26.07 -14.38 -11.18
CA GLU A 534 -26.29 -13.26 -10.26
C GLU A 534 -25.30 -13.26 -9.10
N LYS A 535 -24.95 -14.42 -8.52
CA LYS A 535 -23.89 -14.53 -7.50
C LYS A 535 -22.54 -14.08 -8.05
N THR A 536 -22.21 -14.51 -9.27
CA THR A 536 -20.97 -14.11 -9.95
C THR A 536 -20.95 -12.60 -10.22
N LYS A 537 -22.07 -12.03 -10.68
CA LYS A 537 -22.23 -10.58 -10.86
C LYS A 537 -22.08 -9.82 -9.54
N LEU A 538 -22.74 -10.29 -8.48
CA LEU A 538 -22.66 -9.71 -7.14
C LEU A 538 -21.21 -9.65 -6.64
N ASN A 539 -20.45 -10.74 -6.77
CA ASN A 539 -19.03 -10.76 -6.37
C ASN A 539 -18.21 -9.73 -7.15
N LYS A 540 -18.41 -9.63 -8.47
CA LYS A 540 -17.76 -8.60 -9.30
C LYS A 540 -18.13 -7.18 -8.86
N LEU A 541 -19.40 -6.94 -8.53
CA LEU A 541 -19.87 -5.64 -8.05
C LEU A 541 -19.26 -5.28 -6.69
N ILE A 542 -19.17 -6.23 -5.75
CA ILE A 542 -18.54 -6.01 -4.44
C ILE A 542 -17.06 -5.64 -4.60
N THR A 543 -16.34 -6.36 -5.47
CA THR A 543 -14.94 -6.06 -5.74
C THR A 543 -14.79 -4.69 -6.37
N ARG A 544 -15.60 -4.40 -7.39
CA ARG A 544 -15.64 -3.12 -8.07
C ARG A 544 -15.95 -1.95 -7.14
N ARG A 545 -16.91 -2.10 -6.23
CA ARG A 545 -17.23 -1.09 -5.20
C ARG A 545 -16.01 -0.79 -4.34
N SER A 546 -15.32 -1.83 -3.89
CA SER A 546 -14.16 -1.68 -3.01
C SER A 546 -13.02 -0.94 -3.70
N TYR A 547 -12.67 -1.32 -4.94
CA TYR A 547 -11.67 -0.59 -5.73
C TYR A 547 -12.09 0.85 -6.06
N THR A 548 -13.37 1.07 -6.38
CA THR A 548 -13.89 2.44 -6.60
C THR A 548 -13.78 3.28 -5.32
N LYS A 549 -13.98 2.67 -4.14
CA LYS A 549 -13.83 3.35 -2.84
C LYS A 549 -12.37 3.66 -2.55
N THR A 550 -11.45 2.73 -2.82
CA THR A 550 -9.99 2.95 -2.74
C THR A 550 -9.57 4.14 -3.60
N ALA A 551 -10.01 4.18 -4.86
CA ALA A 551 -9.71 5.28 -5.76
C ALA A 551 -10.33 6.59 -5.26
N TYR A 552 -11.60 6.57 -4.84
CA TYR A 552 -12.28 7.76 -4.34
C TYR A 552 -11.55 8.41 -3.16
N ILE A 553 -11.18 7.63 -2.12
CA ILE A 553 -10.48 8.18 -0.95
C ILE A 553 -9.06 8.64 -1.29
N SER A 554 -8.35 7.89 -2.13
CA SER A 554 -7.00 8.25 -2.58
C SER A 554 -7.02 9.54 -3.40
N LEU A 555 -8.04 9.72 -4.26
CA LEU A 555 -8.22 10.93 -5.04
C LEU A 555 -8.48 12.14 -4.13
N LEU A 556 -9.28 12.01 -3.06
CA LEU A 556 -9.50 13.10 -2.12
C LEU A 556 -8.20 13.55 -1.44
N SER A 557 -7.37 12.61 -1.01
CA SER A 557 -6.04 12.91 -0.43
C SER A 557 -5.13 13.58 -1.44
N LEU A 558 -5.08 13.05 -2.66
CA LEU A 558 -4.25 13.56 -3.75
C LEU A 558 -4.67 14.96 -4.18
N MET A 559 -5.98 15.22 -4.31
CA MET A 559 -6.55 16.55 -4.59
C MET A 559 -6.12 17.57 -3.53
N LYS A 560 -6.17 17.20 -2.24
CA LYS A 560 -5.71 18.07 -1.15
C LYS A 560 -4.22 18.40 -1.24
N PHE A 561 -3.39 17.44 -1.67
CA PHE A 561 -1.97 17.67 -1.89
C PHE A 561 -1.70 18.65 -3.04
N ILE A 562 -2.37 18.47 -4.18
CA ILE A 562 -2.14 19.31 -5.36
C ILE A 562 -2.67 20.75 -5.18
N GLU A 563 -3.76 20.93 -4.43
CA GLU A 563 -4.43 22.23 -4.25
C GLU A 563 -3.80 23.10 -3.16
N SER A 564 -3.16 22.50 -2.15
CA SER A 564 -2.67 23.24 -0.97
C SER A 564 -1.15 23.39 -0.95
N SER A 565 -0.64 24.62 -0.83
CA SER A 565 0.80 24.89 -0.70
C SER A 565 1.45 24.23 0.52
N ASP A 566 0.69 24.07 1.61
CA ASP A 566 1.20 23.64 2.92
C ASP A 566 1.24 22.11 3.08
N VAL A 567 0.82 21.38 2.04
CA VAL A 567 0.92 19.93 1.98
C VAL A 567 2.17 19.54 1.18
N HIS A 568 3.14 18.99 1.90
CA HIS A 568 4.39 18.45 1.36
C HIS A 568 4.19 16.99 0.95
N LEU A 569 4.96 16.55 -0.05
CA LEU A 569 4.99 15.14 -0.44
C LEU A 569 6.05 14.43 0.40
N LEU A 570 5.68 13.33 1.07
CA LEU A 570 6.64 12.38 1.62
C LEU A 570 7.17 11.49 0.50
N ASN A 571 8.12 12.02 -0.26
CA ASN A 571 8.84 11.27 -1.28
C ASN A 571 10.33 11.45 -1.01
N PHE A 572 10.87 10.48 -0.28
CA PHE A 572 12.30 10.42 0.01
C PHE A 572 12.98 9.45 -0.94
N ALA A 573 14.24 9.74 -1.26
CA ALA A 573 14.98 8.83 -2.09
C ALA A 573 15.37 7.56 -1.36
N VAL A 574 15.42 6.47 -2.12
CA VAL A 574 15.69 5.14 -1.60
C VAL A 574 16.84 4.53 -2.40
N ASP A 575 17.95 4.28 -1.71
CA ASP A 575 19.01 3.37 -2.14
C ASP A 575 19.05 2.17 -1.17
N LYS A 576 20.08 1.33 -1.29
CA LYS A 576 20.25 0.18 -0.39
C LYS A 576 20.34 0.62 1.08
N THR A 577 21.14 1.62 1.41
CA THR A 577 21.36 2.08 2.79
C THR A 577 20.13 2.77 3.36
N ALA A 578 19.44 3.63 2.60
CA ALA A 578 18.16 4.20 3.03
C ALA A 578 17.09 3.13 3.25
N SER A 579 17.05 2.08 2.40
CA SER A 579 16.16 0.92 2.62
C SER A 579 16.49 0.19 3.92
N GLU A 580 17.78 -0.02 4.21
CA GLU A 580 18.24 -0.65 5.46
C GLU A 580 17.85 0.19 6.70
N ILE A 581 17.96 1.52 6.62
CA ILE A 581 17.54 2.45 7.69
C ILE A 581 16.03 2.37 7.90
N ALA A 582 15.23 2.48 6.83
CA ALA A 582 13.78 2.39 6.93
C ALA A 582 13.32 1.05 7.53
N ASN A 583 13.92 -0.07 7.09
CA ASN A 583 13.66 -1.39 7.66
C ASN A 583 14.08 -1.52 9.13
N LYS A 584 15.22 -0.91 9.51
CA LYS A 584 15.68 -0.89 10.90
C LYS A 584 14.70 -0.11 11.78
N ILE A 585 14.21 1.05 11.33
CA ILE A 585 13.19 1.84 12.03
C ILE A 585 11.90 1.02 12.16
N ALA A 586 11.41 0.43 11.06
CA ALA A 586 10.23 -0.41 11.07
C ALA A 586 10.34 -1.57 12.07
N GLY A 587 11.47 -2.29 12.06
CA GLY A 587 11.74 -3.41 12.96
C GLY A 587 11.86 -3.01 14.43
N LEU A 588 12.55 -1.90 14.73
CA LEU A 588 12.66 -1.36 16.07
C LEU A 588 11.29 -0.91 16.61
N MET A 589 10.48 -0.24 15.80
CA MET A 589 9.12 0.14 16.18
C MET A 589 8.28 -1.10 16.45
N LEU A 590 8.24 -2.06 15.51
CA LEU A 590 7.47 -3.29 15.64
C LEU A 590 7.80 -4.05 16.93
N GLU A 591 9.08 -4.12 17.31
CA GLU A 591 9.52 -4.76 18.54
C GLU A 591 8.91 -4.14 19.80
N THR A 592 8.59 -2.84 19.78
CA THR A 592 8.05 -2.14 20.95
C THR A 592 6.60 -2.51 21.29
N THR A 593 5.91 -3.17 20.37
CA THR A 593 4.50 -3.59 20.50
C THR A 593 4.31 -5.10 20.34
N LYS A 594 5.41 -5.87 20.35
CA LYS A 594 5.38 -7.33 20.45
C LYS A 594 5.29 -7.77 21.90
N GLU A 595 4.76 -8.97 22.08
CA GLU A 595 4.83 -9.66 23.36
C GLU A 595 6.29 -9.86 23.79
N GLY A 596 6.61 -9.47 25.03
CA GLY A 596 7.99 -9.50 25.55
C GLY A 596 8.95 -8.49 24.92
N GLY A 597 8.45 -7.65 24.01
CA GLY A 597 9.21 -6.62 23.32
C GLY A 597 9.74 -5.52 24.25
N SER A 598 10.88 -4.93 23.88
CA SER A 598 11.54 -3.89 24.65
C SER A 598 11.36 -2.51 24.01
N LYS A 599 10.99 -1.50 24.80
CA LYS A 599 11.04 -0.10 24.35
C LYS A 599 12.46 0.43 24.44
N ILE A 600 12.86 1.21 23.45
CA ILE A 600 14.12 1.95 23.44
C ILE A 600 13.86 3.44 23.31
N THR A 601 14.76 4.26 23.85
CA THR A 601 14.69 5.72 23.74
C THR A 601 15.01 6.20 22.32
N GLY A 602 14.60 7.42 22.00
CA GLY A 602 14.92 8.09 20.75
C GLY A 602 16.42 8.19 20.51
N ASP A 603 17.21 8.44 21.55
CA ASP A 603 18.68 8.42 21.47
C ASP A 603 19.21 7.06 21.03
N LYS A 604 18.69 5.96 21.60
CA LYS A 604 19.14 4.62 21.23
C LYS A 604 18.71 4.26 19.81
N ALA A 605 17.49 4.60 19.43
CA ALA A 605 17.01 4.38 18.06
C ALA A 605 17.85 5.17 17.04
N PHE A 606 18.20 6.42 17.37
CA PHE A 606 19.05 7.27 16.54
C PHE A 606 20.47 6.70 16.41
N GLU A 607 21.05 6.19 17.50
CA GLU A 607 22.36 5.50 17.49
C GLU A 607 22.33 4.29 16.54
N GLU A 608 21.27 3.48 16.60
CA GLU A 608 21.13 2.27 15.79
C GLU A 608 21.05 2.56 14.28
N ILE A 609 20.32 3.60 13.87
CA ILE A 609 20.26 3.98 12.45
C ILE A 609 21.54 4.68 11.97
N SER A 610 22.21 5.41 12.86
CA SER A 610 23.46 6.13 12.54
C SER A 610 24.61 5.18 12.19
N LYS A 611 24.61 3.95 12.74
CA LYS A 611 25.59 2.89 12.46
C LYS A 611 25.50 2.35 11.02
N LEU A 612 24.36 2.49 10.36
CA LEU A 612 24.14 1.99 9.00
C LEU A 612 24.75 2.89 7.93
N VAL A 613 24.98 4.16 8.28
CA VAL A 613 25.60 5.15 7.39
C VAL A 613 27.11 5.14 7.63
N LYS A 614 27.85 4.63 6.64
CA LYS A 614 29.32 4.55 6.66
C LYS A 614 29.99 5.88 6.34
#